data_AF-A0A4Z0QII7-F1
#
_entry.id   AF-A0A4Z0QII7-F1
#
_cell.length_a   1.000
_cell.length_b   1.000
_cell.length_c   1.000
_cell.angle_alpha   90.00
_cell.angle_beta   90.00
_cell.angle_gamma   90.00
#
_symmetry.space_group_name_H-M   'P 1'
#
loop_
_entity.id
_entity.type
_entity.pdbx_description
1 polymer ?
#
loop_
_entity_poly.entity_id
_entity_poly.type
_entity_poly.pdbx_seq_one_letter_code
_entity_poly.pdbx_strand_id
1 'polypeptide(L)'
;MRISTLLLASALLTGFFAAPALAQTFTDPGAYNNFIIGEQRAMLKKNLRYISKAAHSDNEKKVDAKRMDLVKQTEISLAKLAKLPAFEDDKGFKDQTTEAFYQQLKVYSEDYKAVDMMAATRTASVENMERYLHAQEVAEAKLRAVNDSVDAAQQRFAKRHNMTVGEDPEGKRLSQYMKQVSEVNTYQHQIFLAQFRTEKASAMLADAMRQQNAADFEVARVQLLTDTQAALDQLANVPAFRGKDGQYRDAARTLVKTYHSMCSDQFVKLKDLLERKDKLSKADVDLYNKCISFYNTQNQKVVNAYNQAGSTFMATYVPVFND
;
A
#
# COMPACT_ATOMS: atom_id res chain seq x y z
N MET A 1 -1.59 19.90 64.21
CA MET A 1 -1.23 18.86 65.19
C MET A 1 -0.87 17.61 64.40
N ARG A 2 0.35 17.08 64.38
CA ARG A 2 1.41 17.03 65.38
C ARG A 2 2.77 17.44 64.80
N ILE A 3 3.56 18.04 65.68
CA ILE A 3 4.96 18.43 65.57
C ILE A 3 5.83 17.19 65.85
N SER A 4 7.03 17.11 65.26
CA SER A 4 8.33 16.74 65.90
C SER A 4 9.37 16.32 64.83
N THR A 5 10.28 17.21 64.44
CA THR A 5 11.72 17.30 64.85
C THR A 5 12.61 16.19 64.27
N LEU A 6 13.42 16.50 63.25
CA LEU A 6 14.84 16.94 63.30
C LEU A 6 15.81 15.83 63.73
N LEU A 7 16.69 15.40 62.81
CA LEU A 7 18.10 15.10 63.10
C LEU A 7 18.95 15.16 61.82
N LEU A 8 19.97 16.01 61.91
CA LEU A 8 21.09 16.17 60.99
C LEU A 8 21.97 14.91 61.01
N ALA A 9 22.42 14.44 59.83
CA ALA A 9 23.66 13.68 59.73
C ALA A 9 24.30 13.91 58.35
N SER A 10 25.51 14.47 58.39
CA SER A 10 26.36 14.81 57.27
C SER A 10 27.00 13.60 56.59
N ALA A 11 27.34 13.80 55.31
CA ALA A 11 28.45 13.19 54.57
C ALA A 11 28.42 11.67 54.31
N LEU A 12 28.13 11.31 53.06
CA LEU A 12 29.01 10.43 52.29
C LEU A 12 28.81 10.69 50.79
N LEU A 13 29.76 11.41 50.20
CA LEU A 13 30.05 11.35 48.77
C LEU A 13 30.43 9.90 48.45
N THR A 14 29.48 9.09 48.00
CA THR A 14 29.78 7.86 47.27
C THR A 14 29.69 8.16 45.79
N GLY A 15 30.86 8.12 45.15
CA GLY A 15 31.04 8.39 43.74
C GLY A 15 30.06 7.57 42.91
N PHE A 16 29.31 8.28 42.08
CA PHE A 16 28.72 7.73 40.87
C PHE A 16 29.87 7.16 40.03
N PHE A 17 30.14 5.87 40.14
CA PHE A 17 30.83 5.13 39.10
C PHE A 17 29.88 5.08 37.91
N ALA A 18 29.86 6.15 37.11
CA ALA A 18 29.45 6.05 35.73
C ALA A 18 30.45 5.09 35.07
N ALA A 19 30.03 3.83 34.88
CA ALA A 19 30.76 2.93 33.99
C ALA A 19 30.99 3.68 32.67
N PRO A 20 32.23 3.77 32.16
CA PRO A 20 32.44 4.38 30.87
C PRO A 20 31.60 3.58 29.88
N ALA A 21 30.61 4.24 29.28
CA ALA A 21 29.97 3.73 28.09
C ALA A 21 31.09 3.63 27.05
N LEU A 22 31.67 2.44 26.90
CA LEU A 22 32.62 2.18 25.84
C LEU A 22 31.86 2.41 24.54
N ALA A 23 32.10 3.56 23.91
CA ALA A 23 31.72 3.76 22.53
C ALA A 23 32.35 2.60 21.74
N GLN A 24 31.54 1.85 20.99
CA GLN A 24 32.04 0.78 20.13
C GLN A 24 32.99 1.42 19.12
N THR A 25 34.29 1.28 19.35
CA THR A 25 35.33 1.71 18.43
C THR A 25 35.65 0.53 17.53
N PHE A 26 35.27 0.66 16.26
CA PHE A 26 35.56 -0.33 15.25
C PHE A 26 36.94 -0.03 14.66
N THR A 27 37.81 -1.02 14.62
CA THR A 27 39.13 -0.96 13.96
C THR A 27 39.13 -1.70 12.63
N ASP A 28 38.09 -2.49 12.34
CA ASP A 28 37.90 -3.23 11.10
C ASP A 28 36.74 -2.59 10.31
N PRO A 29 36.97 -2.15 9.06
CA PRO A 29 35.93 -1.51 8.25
C PRO A 29 34.81 -2.51 7.89
N GLY A 30 35.12 -3.82 7.82
CA GLY A 30 34.14 -4.89 7.67
C GLY A 30 33.12 -4.92 8.81
N ALA A 31 33.60 -4.95 10.04
CA ALA A 31 32.77 -4.93 11.24
C ALA A 31 31.94 -3.65 11.35
N TYR A 32 32.51 -2.48 11.01
CA TYR A 32 31.79 -1.20 10.95
C TYR A 32 30.64 -1.24 9.96
N ASN A 33 30.91 -1.69 8.73
CA ASN A 33 29.90 -1.87 7.69
C ASN A 33 28.80 -2.83 8.15
N ASN A 34 29.18 -3.99 8.69
CA ASN A 34 28.23 -5.02 9.09
C ASN A 34 27.32 -4.56 10.23
N PHE A 35 27.82 -3.69 11.13
CA PHE A 35 26.99 -3.07 12.16
C PHE A 35 25.89 -2.19 11.53
N ILE A 36 26.25 -1.27 10.64
CA ILE A 36 25.31 -0.36 9.98
C ILE A 36 24.28 -1.14 9.14
N ILE A 37 24.74 -2.10 8.34
CA ILE A 37 23.88 -2.94 7.50
C ILE A 37 22.99 -3.85 8.35
N GLY A 38 23.46 -4.31 9.52
CA GLY A 38 22.64 -5.03 10.49
C GLY A 38 21.44 -4.21 10.96
N GLU A 39 21.63 -2.92 11.23
CA GLU A 39 20.54 -2.01 11.59
C GLU A 39 19.57 -1.78 10.42
N GLN A 40 20.10 -1.58 9.19
CA GLN A 40 19.26 -1.50 7.98
C GLN A 40 18.39 -2.75 7.82
N ARG A 41 18.99 -3.94 7.99
CA ARG A 41 18.30 -5.22 7.86
C ARG A 41 17.19 -5.39 8.90
N ALA A 42 17.43 -4.98 10.15
CA ALA A 42 16.41 -5.00 11.19
C ALA A 42 15.17 -4.16 10.81
N MET A 43 15.39 -2.97 10.23
CA MET A 43 14.30 -2.13 9.72
C MET A 43 13.61 -2.74 8.51
N LEU A 44 14.36 -3.26 7.52
CA LEU A 44 13.79 -3.90 6.33
C LEU A 44 12.87 -5.07 6.70
N LYS A 45 13.23 -5.86 7.71
CA LYS A 45 12.35 -6.94 8.22
C LYS A 45 11.03 -6.40 8.77
N LYS A 46 11.07 -5.32 9.56
CA LYS A 46 9.85 -4.67 10.08
C LYS A 46 9.01 -4.08 8.95
N ASN A 47 9.65 -3.50 7.95
CA ASN A 47 8.99 -2.98 6.77
C ASN A 47 8.28 -4.08 5.98
N LEU A 48 8.92 -5.23 5.74
CA LEU A 48 8.26 -6.34 5.08
C LEU A 48 7.04 -6.86 5.84
N ARG A 49 7.11 -6.93 7.18
CA ARG A 49 5.95 -7.30 7.99
C ARG A 49 4.81 -6.28 7.86
N TYR A 50 5.13 -4.98 7.81
CA TYR A 50 4.15 -3.93 7.58
C TYR A 50 3.51 -4.07 6.19
N ILE A 51 4.32 -4.12 5.12
CA ILE A 51 3.86 -4.27 3.74
C ILE A 51 3.01 -5.53 3.58
N SER A 52 3.49 -6.66 4.06
CA SER A 52 2.75 -7.92 3.99
C SER A 52 1.43 -7.85 4.77
N LYS A 53 1.43 -7.21 5.95
CA LYS A 53 0.20 -7.05 6.74
C LYS A 53 -0.81 -6.13 6.04
N ALA A 54 -0.34 -5.04 5.44
CA ALA A 54 -1.17 -4.10 4.68
C ALA A 54 -1.77 -4.76 3.43
N ALA A 55 -1.03 -5.63 2.75
CA ALA A 55 -1.50 -6.34 1.56
C ALA A 55 -2.54 -7.45 1.87
N HIS A 56 -2.52 -8.01 3.07
CA HIS A 56 -3.30 -9.23 3.42
C HIS A 56 -4.29 -9.03 4.58
N SER A 57 -4.57 -7.80 5.01
CA SER A 57 -5.44 -7.57 6.17
C SER A 57 -6.28 -6.30 6.08
N ASP A 58 -7.60 -6.45 6.22
CA ASP A 58 -8.54 -5.32 6.34
C ASP A 58 -8.57 -4.68 7.75
N ASN A 59 -7.75 -5.18 8.68
CA ASN A 59 -7.73 -4.68 10.05
C ASN A 59 -6.73 -3.52 10.15
N GLU A 60 -7.23 -2.31 9.90
CA GLU A 60 -6.44 -1.07 9.89
C GLU A 60 -5.63 -0.88 11.19
N LYS A 61 -6.21 -1.22 12.36
CA LYS A 61 -5.49 -1.15 13.65
C LYS A 61 -4.28 -2.09 13.71
N LYS A 62 -4.40 -3.30 13.14
CA LYS A 62 -3.28 -4.25 13.08
C LYS A 62 -2.22 -3.80 12.07
N VAL A 63 -2.62 -3.16 10.97
CA VAL A 63 -1.70 -2.59 9.98
C VAL A 63 -0.91 -1.43 10.61
N ASP A 64 -1.60 -0.50 11.27
CA ASP A 64 -0.98 0.63 11.97
C ASP A 64 -0.02 0.18 13.08
N ALA A 65 -0.37 -0.85 13.85
CA ALA A 65 0.53 -1.43 14.83
C ALA A 65 1.86 -1.89 14.21
N LYS A 66 1.85 -2.44 12.98
CA LYS A 66 3.08 -2.82 12.27
C LYS A 66 3.86 -1.62 11.74
N ARG A 67 3.17 -0.55 11.32
CA ARG A 67 3.81 0.73 10.99
C ARG A 67 4.54 1.30 12.21
N MET A 68 3.91 1.27 13.39
CA MET A 68 4.51 1.73 14.65
C MET A 68 5.68 0.86 15.10
N ASP A 69 5.61 -0.47 14.92
CA ASP A 69 6.76 -1.36 15.17
C ASP A 69 7.98 -0.97 14.32
N LEU A 70 7.76 -0.58 13.06
CA LEU A 70 8.81 -0.13 12.16
C LEU A 70 9.38 1.23 12.56
N VAL A 71 8.52 2.22 12.84
CA VAL A 71 8.93 3.55 13.34
C VAL A 71 9.83 3.41 14.58
N LYS A 72 9.39 2.62 15.56
CA LYS A 72 10.18 2.35 16.77
C LYS A 72 11.52 1.68 16.47
N GLN A 73 11.55 0.72 15.54
CA GLN A 73 12.81 0.09 15.13
C GLN A 73 13.76 1.09 14.46
N THR A 74 13.25 2.01 13.63
CA THR A 74 14.05 3.05 13.00
C THR A 74 14.62 4.02 14.03
N GLU A 75 13.84 4.43 15.03
CA GLU A 75 14.34 5.25 16.15
C GLU A 75 15.44 4.55 16.94
N ILE A 76 15.29 3.25 17.23
CA ILE A 76 16.33 2.44 17.90
C ILE A 76 17.61 2.41 17.07
N SER A 77 17.49 2.19 15.76
CA SER A 77 18.64 2.13 14.84
C SER A 77 19.33 3.49 14.71
N LEU A 78 18.58 4.60 14.62
CA LEU A 78 19.11 5.97 14.66
C LEU A 78 19.86 6.26 15.98
N ALA A 79 19.29 5.85 17.12
CA ALA A 79 19.94 6.03 18.43
C ALA A 79 21.26 5.26 18.55
N LYS A 80 21.37 4.10 17.89
CA LYS A 80 22.63 3.33 17.79
C LYS A 80 23.63 4.02 16.87
N LEU A 81 23.20 4.48 15.69
CA LEU A 81 24.07 5.23 14.77
C LEU A 81 24.58 6.54 15.39
N ALA A 82 23.77 7.22 16.20
CA ALA A 82 24.20 8.43 16.91
C ALA A 82 25.39 8.17 17.84
N LYS A 83 25.45 6.99 18.47
CA LYS A 83 26.54 6.55 19.36
C LYS A 83 27.74 5.95 18.61
N LEU A 84 27.59 5.67 17.32
CA LEU A 84 28.64 5.12 16.48
C LEU A 84 29.63 6.25 16.13
N PRO A 85 30.92 6.14 16.49
CA PRO A 85 31.91 7.10 15.99
C PRO A 85 32.05 6.99 14.46
N ALA A 86 32.63 8.02 13.84
CA ALA A 86 33.07 7.88 12.46
C ALA A 86 34.15 6.78 12.36
N PHE A 87 34.18 6.06 11.24
CA PHE A 87 35.26 5.10 11.01
C PHE A 87 36.48 5.85 10.47
N GLU A 88 37.53 5.95 11.29
CA GLU A 88 38.74 6.73 10.97
C GLU A 88 38.35 8.14 10.46
N ASP A 89 38.76 8.50 9.25
CA ASP A 89 38.45 9.78 8.60
C ASP A 89 37.20 9.74 7.69
N ASP A 90 36.55 8.58 7.49
CA ASP A 90 35.37 8.45 6.62
C ASP A 90 34.04 8.59 7.39
N LYS A 91 33.63 9.84 7.59
CA LYS A 91 32.30 10.18 8.13
C LYS A 91 31.16 9.90 7.15
N GLY A 92 31.48 9.81 5.86
CA GLY A 92 30.49 9.87 4.78
C GLY A 92 29.48 8.74 4.85
N PHE A 93 29.91 7.52 5.20
CA PHE A 93 28.99 6.38 5.23
C PHE A 93 27.99 6.43 6.37
N LYS A 94 28.46 6.73 7.59
CA LYS A 94 27.59 6.91 8.76
C LYS A 94 26.60 8.03 8.54
N ASP A 95 27.08 9.19 8.12
CA ASP A 95 26.24 10.39 8.03
C ASP A 95 25.18 10.22 6.95
N GLN A 96 25.55 9.67 5.78
CA GLN A 96 24.59 9.36 4.71
C GLN A 96 23.56 8.31 5.12
N THR A 97 23.98 7.27 5.85
CA THR A 97 23.04 6.24 6.32
C THR A 97 22.12 6.78 7.41
N THR A 98 22.63 7.65 8.29
CA THR A 98 21.85 8.33 9.32
C THR A 98 20.77 9.22 8.69
N GLU A 99 21.14 10.01 7.68
CA GLU A 99 20.19 10.83 6.92
C GLU A 99 19.14 9.97 6.22
N ALA A 100 19.54 8.87 5.58
CA ALA A 100 18.61 7.93 4.97
C ALA A 100 17.62 7.36 6.00
N PHE A 101 18.08 7.01 7.20
CA PHE A 101 17.20 6.48 8.25
C PHE A 101 16.24 7.55 8.78
N TYR A 102 16.66 8.82 8.87
CA TYR A 102 15.77 9.93 9.17
C TYR A 102 14.70 10.14 8.09
N GLN A 103 15.08 10.07 6.82
CA GLN A 103 14.13 10.16 5.70
C GLN A 103 13.14 9.00 5.73
N GLN A 104 13.60 7.78 6.00
CA GLN A 104 12.73 6.63 6.18
C GLN A 104 11.74 6.85 7.33
N LEU A 105 12.23 7.30 8.50
CA LEU A 105 11.39 7.61 9.65
C LEU A 105 10.31 8.63 9.27
N LYS A 106 10.69 9.70 8.57
CA LYS A 106 9.78 10.75 8.11
C LYS A 106 8.67 10.21 7.20
N VAL A 107 9.02 9.35 6.24
CA VAL A 107 8.01 8.75 5.34
C VAL A 107 6.98 7.94 6.14
N TYR A 108 7.40 7.15 7.13
CA TYR A 108 6.45 6.37 7.94
C TYR A 108 5.66 7.19 8.96
N SER A 109 6.27 8.23 9.54
CA SER A 109 5.64 9.04 10.58
C SER A 109 4.74 10.14 10.02
N GLU A 110 5.02 10.64 8.82
CA GLU A 110 4.30 11.74 8.16
C GLU A 110 3.52 11.26 6.92
N ASP A 111 4.20 10.76 5.88
CA ASP A 111 3.54 10.46 4.59
C ASP A 111 2.53 9.32 4.74
N TYR A 112 2.91 8.19 5.35
CA TYR A 112 1.96 7.09 5.60
C TYR A 112 0.87 7.45 6.61
N LYS A 113 1.15 8.37 7.55
CA LYS A 113 0.09 8.90 8.42
C LYS A 113 -0.94 9.70 7.60
N ALA A 114 -0.50 10.47 6.62
CA ALA A 114 -1.41 11.18 5.72
C ALA A 114 -2.22 10.20 4.85
N VAL A 115 -1.61 9.12 4.36
CA VAL A 115 -2.32 8.01 3.69
C VAL A 115 -3.40 7.42 4.59
N ASP A 116 -3.06 7.11 5.85
CA ASP A 116 -4.01 6.56 6.83
C ASP A 116 -5.20 7.52 7.07
N MET A 117 -4.94 8.84 7.10
CA MET A 117 -6.01 9.84 7.24
C MET A 117 -6.95 9.89 6.01
N MET A 118 -6.43 9.68 4.81
CA MET A 118 -7.24 9.60 3.59
C MET A 118 -8.07 8.32 3.53
N ALA A 119 -7.67 7.27 4.26
CA ALA A 119 -8.28 5.95 4.19
C ALA A 119 -9.79 5.99 4.48
N ALA A 120 -10.24 6.77 5.47
CA ALA A 120 -11.65 6.83 5.87
C ALA A 120 -12.60 7.35 4.77
N THR A 121 -12.10 8.23 3.89
CA THR A 121 -12.90 8.86 2.82
C THR A 121 -12.50 8.40 1.42
N ARG A 122 -11.55 7.45 1.31
CA ARG A 122 -10.99 6.98 0.03
C ARG A 122 -12.06 6.47 -0.92
N THR A 123 -13.09 5.81 -0.39
CA THR A 123 -14.17 5.24 -1.19
C THR A 123 -15.29 6.23 -1.48
N ALA A 124 -15.21 7.50 -1.09
CA ALA A 124 -16.32 8.44 -1.30
C ALA A 124 -16.50 8.80 -2.79
N SER A 125 -15.40 9.01 -3.51
CA SER A 125 -15.38 9.37 -4.94
C SER A 125 -14.19 8.71 -5.64
N VAL A 126 -14.23 8.66 -6.97
CA VAL A 126 -13.11 8.18 -7.80
C VAL A 126 -11.86 9.04 -7.54
N GLU A 127 -12.02 10.36 -7.48
CA GLU A 127 -10.93 11.29 -7.17
C GLU A 127 -10.28 11.02 -5.80
N ASN A 128 -11.09 10.76 -4.76
CA ASN A 128 -10.54 10.43 -3.44
C ASN A 128 -9.74 9.13 -3.47
N MET A 129 -10.20 8.14 -4.24
CA MET A 129 -9.46 6.89 -4.41
C MET A 129 -8.16 7.11 -5.18
N GLU A 130 -8.19 7.88 -6.27
CA GLU A 130 -6.99 8.26 -7.04
C GLU A 130 -5.96 8.94 -6.16
N ARG A 131 -6.39 9.93 -5.35
CA ARG A 131 -5.51 10.63 -4.42
C ARG A 131 -4.92 9.72 -3.35
N TYR A 132 -5.73 8.80 -2.82
CA TYR A 132 -5.28 7.83 -1.83
C TYR A 132 -4.21 6.90 -2.40
N LEU A 133 -4.46 6.27 -3.55
CA LEU A 133 -3.51 5.36 -4.21
C LEU A 133 -2.23 6.09 -4.64
N HIS A 134 -2.36 7.32 -5.17
CA HIS A 134 -1.22 8.14 -5.53
C HIS A 134 -0.34 8.50 -4.33
N ALA A 135 -0.94 8.85 -3.19
CA ALA A 135 -0.19 9.13 -1.97
C ALA A 135 0.60 7.89 -1.49
N GLN A 136 0.04 6.68 -1.63
CA GLN A 136 0.76 5.43 -1.35
C GLN A 136 1.96 5.25 -2.28
N GLU A 137 1.79 5.44 -3.59
CA GLU A 137 2.85 5.31 -4.60
C GLU A 137 4.00 6.30 -4.36
N VAL A 138 3.68 7.54 -3.98
CA VAL A 138 4.67 8.57 -3.66
C VAL A 138 5.47 8.18 -2.42
N ALA A 139 4.80 7.70 -1.36
CA ALA A 139 5.48 7.23 -0.15
C ALA A 139 6.40 6.03 -0.45
N GLU A 140 5.94 5.06 -1.23
CA GLU A 140 6.74 3.92 -1.67
C GLU A 140 7.95 4.33 -2.53
N ALA A 141 7.77 5.29 -3.45
CA ALA A 141 8.86 5.81 -4.27
C ALA A 141 9.95 6.49 -3.44
N LYS A 142 9.57 7.28 -2.42
CA LYS A 142 10.53 7.87 -1.48
C LYS A 142 11.33 6.80 -0.74
N LEU A 143 10.66 5.75 -0.24
CA LEU A 143 11.34 4.64 0.45
C LEU A 143 12.34 3.89 -0.45
N ARG A 144 11.99 3.68 -1.73
CA ARG A 144 12.92 3.09 -2.70
C ARG A 144 14.17 3.95 -2.88
N ALA A 145 14.00 5.24 -3.08
CA ALA A 145 15.12 6.18 -3.23
C ALA A 145 16.02 6.21 -1.97
N VAL A 146 15.42 6.17 -0.78
CA VAL A 146 16.15 6.08 0.49
C VAL A 146 16.99 4.79 0.55
N ASN A 147 16.42 3.63 0.23
CA ASN A 147 17.15 2.37 0.23
C ASN A 147 18.30 2.36 -0.79
N ASP A 148 18.06 2.82 -2.02
CA ASP A 148 19.08 2.90 -3.06
C ASP A 148 20.24 3.83 -2.63
N SER A 149 19.95 4.88 -1.84
CA SER A 149 20.97 5.79 -1.30
C SER A 149 21.90 5.12 -0.28
N VAL A 150 21.37 4.23 0.57
CA VAL A 150 22.16 3.46 1.55
C VAL A 150 23.06 2.46 0.83
N ASP A 151 22.52 1.73 -0.15
CA ASP A 151 23.29 0.79 -0.96
C ASP A 151 24.44 1.50 -1.67
N ALA A 152 24.19 2.68 -2.25
CA ALA A 152 25.23 3.49 -2.89
C ALA A 152 26.29 3.99 -1.88
N ALA A 153 25.89 4.37 -0.66
CA ALA A 153 26.81 4.77 0.39
C ALA A 153 27.70 3.62 0.86
N GLN A 154 27.12 2.43 1.00
CA GLN A 154 27.83 1.20 1.34
C GLN A 154 28.90 0.86 0.30
N GLN A 155 28.55 0.90 -1.00
CA GLN A 155 29.49 0.60 -2.08
C GLN A 155 30.66 1.59 -2.11
N ARG A 156 30.40 2.88 -1.86
CA ARG A 156 31.47 3.90 -1.74
C ARG A 156 32.37 3.66 -0.54
N PHE A 157 31.81 3.26 0.60
CA PHE A 157 32.58 2.91 1.79
C PHE A 157 33.49 1.72 1.53
N ALA A 158 32.93 0.64 0.98
CA ALA A 158 33.67 -0.57 0.65
C ALA A 158 34.84 -0.29 -0.30
N LYS A 159 34.61 0.49 -1.36
CA LYS A 159 35.67 0.89 -2.30
C LYS A 159 36.79 1.69 -1.61
N ARG A 160 36.45 2.62 -0.72
CA ARG A 160 37.43 3.46 -0.02
C ARG A 160 38.31 2.68 0.95
N HIS A 161 37.76 1.64 1.57
CA HIS A 161 38.49 0.80 2.52
C HIS A 161 38.97 -0.54 1.91
N ASN A 162 39.01 -0.64 0.58
CA ASN A 162 39.43 -1.84 -0.16
C ASN A 162 38.71 -3.13 0.29
N MET A 163 37.45 -3.00 0.68
CA MET A 163 36.62 -4.12 1.10
C MET A 163 35.98 -4.78 -0.11
N THR A 164 35.95 -6.10 -0.10
CA THR A 164 35.05 -6.88 -0.96
C THR A 164 33.72 -7.03 -0.26
N VAL A 165 32.66 -6.44 -0.79
CA VAL A 165 31.29 -6.67 -0.29
C VAL A 165 30.86 -8.07 -0.72
N GLY A 166 30.86 -9.01 0.22
CA GLY A 166 30.27 -10.33 -0.01
C GLY A 166 28.78 -10.23 -0.29
N GLU A 167 28.20 -11.25 -0.93
CA GLU A 167 26.75 -11.29 -1.13
C GLU A 167 26.05 -11.32 0.24
N ASP A 168 25.03 -10.47 0.43
CA ASP A 168 24.07 -10.55 1.52
C ASP A 168 22.77 -11.17 0.97
N PRO A 169 22.60 -12.50 1.03
CA PRO A 169 21.44 -13.16 0.43
C PRO A 169 20.13 -12.68 1.08
N GLU A 170 20.17 -12.37 2.38
CA GLU A 170 19.00 -11.88 3.09
C GLU A 170 18.65 -10.46 2.64
N GLY A 171 19.60 -9.53 2.68
CA GLY A 171 19.40 -8.15 2.22
C GLY A 171 18.93 -8.07 0.76
N LYS A 172 19.54 -8.86 -0.13
CA LYS A 172 19.16 -8.96 -1.54
C LYS A 172 17.71 -9.46 -1.70
N ARG A 173 17.32 -10.51 -0.97
CA ARG A 173 15.95 -11.03 -0.97
C ARG A 173 14.94 -9.99 -0.47
N LEU A 174 15.26 -9.28 0.62
CA LEU A 174 14.40 -8.24 1.18
C LEU A 174 14.20 -7.08 0.18
N SER A 175 15.27 -6.60 -0.44
CA SER A 175 15.24 -5.53 -1.45
C SER A 175 14.46 -5.94 -2.69
N GLN A 176 14.68 -7.15 -3.20
CA GLN A 176 13.92 -7.70 -4.33
C GLN A 176 12.42 -7.81 -4.03
N TYR A 177 12.07 -8.26 -2.82
CA TYR A 177 10.66 -8.33 -2.41
C TYR A 177 10.01 -6.93 -2.39
N MET A 178 10.69 -5.92 -1.83
CA MET A 178 10.15 -4.54 -1.82
C MET A 178 9.93 -3.99 -3.23
N LYS A 179 10.88 -4.21 -4.14
CA LYS A 179 10.74 -3.82 -5.55
C LYS A 179 9.54 -4.50 -6.20
N GLN A 180 9.41 -5.81 -5.98
CA GLN A 180 8.28 -6.59 -6.48
C GLN A 180 6.95 -6.07 -5.95
N VAL A 181 6.81 -5.79 -4.64
CA VAL A 181 5.54 -5.27 -4.11
C VAL A 181 5.17 -3.94 -4.72
N SER A 182 6.13 -3.01 -4.87
CA SER A 182 5.81 -1.71 -5.46
C SER A 182 5.41 -1.81 -6.95
N GLU A 183 6.05 -2.70 -7.72
CA GLU A 183 5.62 -3.02 -9.10
C GLU A 183 4.18 -3.57 -9.13
N VAL A 184 3.87 -4.48 -8.20
CA VAL A 184 2.55 -5.12 -8.09
C VAL A 184 1.48 -4.10 -7.71
N ASN A 185 1.73 -3.26 -6.70
CA ASN A 185 0.80 -2.22 -6.25
C ASN A 185 0.52 -1.24 -7.39
N THR A 186 1.55 -0.75 -8.08
CA THR A 186 1.39 0.16 -9.24
C THR A 186 0.50 -0.46 -10.32
N TYR A 187 0.69 -1.74 -10.63
CA TYR A 187 -0.14 -2.43 -11.62
C TYR A 187 -1.57 -2.66 -11.13
N GLN A 188 -1.72 -3.09 -9.87
CA GLN A 188 -3.01 -3.38 -9.26
C GLN A 188 -3.85 -2.12 -9.12
N HIS A 189 -3.27 -0.98 -8.71
CA HIS A 189 -3.94 0.31 -8.60
C HIS A 189 -4.58 0.75 -9.92
N GLN A 190 -3.86 0.61 -11.05
CA GLN A 190 -4.38 0.98 -12.37
C GLN A 190 -5.62 0.17 -12.75
N ILE A 191 -5.62 -1.13 -12.48
CA ILE A 191 -6.74 -2.01 -12.81
C ILE A 191 -7.90 -1.78 -11.84
N PHE A 192 -7.61 -1.71 -10.55
CA PHE A 192 -8.58 -1.48 -9.50
C PHE A 192 -9.31 -0.17 -9.70
N LEU A 193 -8.60 0.92 -10.02
CA LEU A 193 -9.20 2.22 -10.21
C LEU A 193 -10.20 2.23 -11.38
N ALA A 194 -9.85 1.56 -12.50
CA ALA A 194 -10.76 1.43 -13.63
C ALA A 194 -12.06 0.69 -13.24
N GLN A 195 -11.96 -0.36 -12.42
CA GLN A 195 -13.13 -1.08 -11.91
C GLN A 195 -13.91 -0.25 -10.88
N PHE A 196 -13.23 0.42 -9.95
CA PHE A 196 -13.85 1.24 -8.89
C PHE A 196 -14.73 2.36 -9.49
N ARG A 197 -14.27 2.98 -10.58
CA ARG A 197 -15.06 3.96 -11.35
C ARG A 197 -16.41 3.39 -11.79
N THR A 198 -16.41 2.17 -12.34
CA THR A 198 -17.66 1.52 -12.78
C THR A 198 -18.55 1.06 -11.62
N GLU A 199 -17.97 0.65 -10.49
CA GLU A 199 -18.74 0.23 -9.32
C GLU A 199 -19.53 1.39 -8.71
N LYS A 200 -18.93 2.59 -8.67
CA LYS A 200 -19.60 3.78 -8.16
C LYS A 200 -20.83 4.16 -8.98
N ALA A 201 -20.70 4.19 -10.30
CA ALA A 201 -21.84 4.47 -11.17
C ALA A 201 -22.89 3.33 -11.12
N SER A 202 -22.47 2.07 -10.97
CA SER A 202 -23.37 0.93 -10.79
C SER A 202 -24.19 1.02 -9.49
N ALA A 203 -23.60 1.52 -8.40
CA ALA A 203 -24.33 1.75 -7.14
C ALA A 203 -25.46 2.78 -7.32
N MET A 204 -25.22 3.86 -8.08
CA MET A 204 -26.27 4.85 -8.39
C MET A 204 -27.43 4.23 -9.17
N LEU A 205 -27.14 3.34 -10.12
CA LEU A 205 -28.15 2.58 -10.87
C LEU A 205 -28.99 1.69 -9.94
N ALA A 206 -28.34 0.98 -9.01
CA ALA A 206 -29.02 0.15 -8.03
C ALA A 206 -29.95 0.98 -7.11
N ASP A 207 -29.51 2.17 -6.70
CA ASP A 207 -30.31 3.10 -5.89
C ASP A 207 -31.55 3.58 -6.64
N ALA A 208 -31.39 4.03 -7.88
CA ALA A 208 -32.50 4.46 -8.72
C ALA A 208 -33.49 3.34 -9.02
N MET A 209 -33.00 2.12 -9.26
CA MET A 209 -33.85 0.95 -9.46
C MET A 209 -34.67 0.61 -8.21
N ARG A 210 -34.05 0.67 -7.01
CA ARG A 210 -34.77 0.48 -5.73
C ARG A 210 -35.85 1.52 -5.51
N GLN A 211 -35.58 2.77 -5.88
CA GLN A 211 -36.55 3.87 -5.80
C GLN A 211 -37.60 3.84 -6.91
N GLN A 212 -37.45 2.93 -7.90
CA GLN A 212 -38.27 2.87 -9.11
C GLN A 212 -38.37 4.24 -9.81
N ASN A 213 -37.28 5.00 -9.79
CA ASN A 213 -37.19 6.32 -10.42
C ASN A 213 -36.52 6.19 -11.78
N ALA A 214 -37.32 6.23 -12.85
CA ALA A 214 -36.83 6.08 -14.21
C ALA A 214 -35.88 7.22 -14.64
N ALA A 215 -36.08 8.44 -14.16
CA ALA A 215 -35.24 9.59 -14.49
C ALA A 215 -33.85 9.43 -13.87
N ASP A 216 -33.77 9.13 -12.57
CA ASP A 216 -32.50 8.90 -11.88
C ASP A 216 -31.79 7.66 -12.44
N PHE A 217 -32.56 6.64 -12.85
CA PHE A 217 -32.02 5.43 -13.45
C PHE A 217 -31.34 5.74 -14.79
N GLU A 218 -31.96 6.58 -15.62
CA GLU A 218 -31.38 7.00 -16.90
C GLU A 218 -30.11 7.84 -16.70
N VAL A 219 -30.12 8.77 -15.74
CA VAL A 219 -28.92 9.56 -15.38
C VAL A 219 -27.77 8.62 -14.98
N ALA A 220 -28.05 7.66 -14.09
CA ALA A 220 -27.05 6.71 -13.63
C ALA A 220 -26.58 5.76 -14.76
N ARG A 221 -27.47 5.37 -15.68
CA ARG A 221 -27.14 4.54 -16.85
C ARG A 221 -26.16 5.25 -17.79
N VAL A 222 -26.44 6.51 -18.13
CA VAL A 222 -25.55 7.30 -19.01
C VAL A 222 -24.21 7.52 -18.33
N GLN A 223 -24.20 7.82 -17.02
CA GLN A 223 -22.95 7.95 -16.27
C GLN A 223 -22.13 6.64 -16.29
N LEU A 224 -22.76 5.48 -16.03
CA LEU A 224 -22.06 4.19 -16.10
C LEU A 224 -21.58 3.87 -17.52
N LEU A 225 -22.33 4.24 -18.56
CA LEU A 225 -21.89 4.07 -19.95
C LEU A 225 -20.62 4.88 -20.24
N THR A 226 -20.58 6.14 -19.83
CA THR A 226 -19.39 7.00 -19.95
C THR A 226 -18.21 6.46 -19.14
N ASP A 227 -18.45 6.06 -17.89
CA ASP A 227 -17.42 5.54 -17.00
C ASP A 227 -16.84 4.20 -17.47
N THR A 228 -17.68 3.32 -18.02
CA THR A 228 -17.21 2.06 -18.61
C THR A 228 -16.37 2.31 -19.86
N GLN A 229 -16.73 3.29 -20.69
CA GLN A 229 -15.90 3.67 -21.84
C GLN A 229 -14.51 4.14 -21.40
N ALA A 230 -14.45 5.09 -20.46
CA ALA A 230 -13.18 5.59 -19.92
C ALA A 230 -12.33 4.47 -19.28
N ALA A 231 -12.96 3.57 -18.52
CA ALA A 231 -12.29 2.43 -17.91
C ALA A 231 -11.75 1.44 -18.97
N LEU A 232 -12.46 1.22 -20.08
CA LEU A 232 -11.98 0.37 -21.17
C LEU A 232 -10.78 0.97 -21.88
N ASP A 233 -10.79 2.28 -22.12
CA ASP A 233 -9.69 3.01 -22.74
C ASP A 233 -8.45 2.97 -21.84
N GLN A 234 -8.63 3.18 -20.53
CA GLN A 234 -7.55 3.02 -19.56
C GLN A 234 -6.99 1.60 -19.56
N LEU A 235 -7.83 0.58 -19.42
CA LEU A 235 -7.40 -0.82 -19.37
C LEU A 235 -6.77 -1.32 -20.68
N ALA A 236 -7.08 -0.70 -21.82
CA ALA A 236 -6.43 -1.02 -23.10
C ALA A 236 -4.95 -0.62 -23.12
N ASN A 237 -4.59 0.42 -22.36
CA ASN A 237 -3.22 0.92 -22.24
C ASN A 237 -2.39 0.19 -21.16
N VAL A 238 -3.04 -0.62 -20.31
CA VAL A 238 -2.34 -1.42 -19.30
C VAL A 238 -1.75 -2.68 -19.98
N PRO A 239 -0.41 -2.81 -20.06
CA PRO A 239 0.22 -4.01 -20.63
C PRO A 239 -0.04 -5.22 -19.74
N ALA A 240 0.33 -6.42 -20.19
CA ALA A 240 0.36 -7.57 -19.28
C ALA A 240 1.45 -7.35 -18.22
N PHE A 241 1.21 -7.75 -16.98
CA PHE A 241 2.20 -7.62 -15.92
C PHE A 241 3.46 -8.42 -16.29
N ARG A 242 4.62 -7.74 -16.25
CA ARG A 242 5.92 -8.27 -16.71
C ARG A 242 5.86 -8.90 -18.11
N GLY A 243 4.99 -8.37 -18.99
CA GLY A 243 4.83 -8.80 -20.38
C GLY A 243 4.12 -10.14 -20.58
N LYS A 244 3.66 -10.82 -19.51
CA LYS A 244 3.11 -12.18 -19.60
C LYS A 244 1.79 -12.39 -18.88
N ASP A 245 1.54 -11.69 -17.77
CA ASP A 245 0.39 -11.95 -16.91
C ASP A 245 -0.69 -10.87 -17.11
N GLY A 246 -1.61 -11.16 -18.03
CA GLY A 246 -2.75 -10.29 -18.35
C GLY A 246 -4.04 -10.63 -17.59
N GLN A 247 -4.07 -11.71 -16.81
CA GLN A 247 -5.35 -12.31 -16.36
C GLN A 247 -6.19 -11.35 -15.52
N TYR A 248 -5.58 -10.64 -14.57
CA TYR A 248 -6.30 -9.68 -13.74
C TYR A 248 -6.88 -8.50 -14.55
N ARG A 249 -6.07 -7.92 -15.45
CA ARG A 249 -6.50 -6.87 -16.37
C ARG A 249 -7.63 -7.36 -17.28
N ASP A 250 -7.51 -8.55 -17.84
CA ASP A 250 -8.46 -9.09 -18.81
C ASP A 250 -9.79 -9.46 -18.14
N ALA A 251 -9.77 -9.92 -16.89
CA ALA A 251 -10.96 -10.10 -16.08
C ALA A 251 -11.65 -8.75 -15.79
N ALA A 252 -10.89 -7.71 -15.44
CA ALA A 252 -11.43 -6.36 -15.27
C ALA A 252 -12.06 -5.83 -16.57
N ARG A 253 -11.38 -5.97 -17.72
CA ARG A 253 -11.92 -5.60 -19.03
C ARG A 253 -13.23 -6.33 -19.33
N THR A 254 -13.31 -7.61 -18.99
CA THR A 254 -14.53 -8.41 -19.21
C THR A 254 -15.69 -7.92 -18.34
N LEU A 255 -15.43 -7.60 -17.08
CA LEU A 255 -16.42 -7.03 -16.17
C LEU A 255 -16.92 -5.67 -16.70
N VAL A 256 -16.00 -4.76 -17.04
CA VAL A 256 -16.34 -3.43 -17.57
C VAL A 256 -17.11 -3.53 -18.88
N LYS A 257 -16.71 -4.42 -19.81
CA LYS A 257 -17.45 -4.67 -21.06
C LYS A 257 -18.87 -5.18 -20.82
N THR A 258 -19.05 -6.02 -19.80
CA THR A 258 -20.39 -6.51 -19.41
C THR A 258 -21.27 -5.33 -19.01
N TYR A 259 -20.80 -4.45 -18.11
CA TYR A 259 -21.55 -3.25 -17.73
C TYR A 259 -21.82 -2.32 -18.92
N HIS A 260 -20.83 -2.09 -19.78
CA HIS A 260 -21.00 -1.27 -20.97
C HIS A 260 -22.11 -1.80 -21.89
N SER A 261 -22.11 -3.11 -22.16
CA SER A 261 -23.14 -3.77 -22.97
C SER A 261 -24.54 -3.67 -22.33
N MET A 262 -24.62 -3.85 -21.01
CA MET A 262 -25.88 -3.69 -20.29
C MET A 262 -26.42 -2.26 -20.37
N CYS A 263 -25.55 -1.25 -20.25
CA CYS A 263 -25.94 0.15 -20.38
C CYS A 263 -26.47 0.49 -21.77
N SER A 264 -25.91 -0.11 -22.82
CA SER A 264 -26.28 0.16 -24.21
C SER A 264 -27.53 -0.57 -24.69
N ASP A 265 -28.01 -1.60 -23.96
CA ASP A 265 -29.18 -2.38 -24.37
C ASP A 265 -30.14 -2.67 -23.21
N GLN A 266 -29.74 -3.53 -22.28
CA GLN A 266 -30.64 -4.07 -21.25
C GLN A 266 -31.20 -2.99 -20.33
N PHE A 267 -30.37 -2.02 -19.94
CA PHE A 267 -30.77 -0.92 -19.06
C PHE A 267 -31.65 0.10 -19.79
N VAL A 268 -31.50 0.30 -21.09
CA VAL A 268 -32.45 1.11 -21.89
C VAL A 268 -33.85 0.50 -21.80
N LYS A 269 -33.95 -0.82 -22.00
CA LYS A 269 -35.22 -1.56 -21.86
C LYS A 269 -35.79 -1.47 -20.45
N LEU A 270 -34.96 -1.63 -19.41
CA LEU A 270 -35.41 -1.51 -18.02
C LEU A 270 -35.93 -0.11 -17.69
N LYS A 271 -35.28 0.94 -18.19
CA LYS A 271 -35.75 2.31 -18.06
C LYS A 271 -37.16 2.47 -18.63
N ASP A 272 -37.39 1.97 -19.84
CA ASP A 272 -38.71 2.06 -20.49
C ASP A 272 -39.79 1.31 -19.69
N LEU A 273 -39.43 0.19 -19.06
CA LEU A 273 -40.33 -0.54 -18.16
C LEU A 273 -40.63 0.24 -16.87
N LEU A 274 -39.64 0.94 -16.31
CA LEU A 274 -39.82 1.77 -15.12
C LEU A 274 -40.76 2.96 -15.38
N GLU A 275 -40.68 3.58 -16.56
CA GLU A 275 -41.56 4.72 -16.92
C GLU A 275 -43.04 4.35 -16.99
N ARG A 276 -43.34 3.11 -17.38
CA ARG A 276 -44.71 2.60 -17.52
C ARG A 276 -45.05 1.49 -16.53
N LYS A 277 -44.42 1.53 -15.35
CA LYS A 277 -44.55 0.51 -14.30
C LYS A 277 -46.00 0.19 -13.90
N ASP A 278 -46.92 1.14 -14.08
CA ASP A 278 -48.36 0.96 -13.77
C ASP A 278 -49.16 0.28 -14.90
N LYS A 279 -48.53 -0.01 -16.04
CA LYS A 279 -49.17 -0.53 -17.27
C LYS A 279 -48.34 -1.64 -17.92
N LEU A 280 -47.80 -2.56 -17.10
CA LEU A 280 -46.99 -3.67 -17.58
C LEU A 280 -47.85 -4.82 -18.10
N SER A 281 -47.51 -5.32 -19.29
CA SER A 281 -48.05 -6.55 -19.85
C SER A 281 -47.28 -7.77 -19.35
N LYS A 282 -47.80 -8.98 -19.63
CA LYS A 282 -47.08 -10.22 -19.32
C LYS A 282 -45.71 -10.30 -20.02
N ALA A 283 -45.62 -9.87 -21.28
CA ALA A 283 -44.36 -9.84 -22.03
C ALA A 283 -43.33 -8.90 -21.37
N ASP A 284 -43.79 -7.81 -20.74
CA ASP A 284 -42.93 -6.86 -20.05
C ASP A 284 -42.34 -7.43 -18.77
N VAL A 285 -43.17 -8.16 -18.01
CA VAL A 285 -42.73 -8.90 -16.82
C VAL A 285 -41.70 -9.95 -17.21
N ASP A 286 -41.91 -10.66 -18.32
CA ASP A 286 -40.97 -11.68 -18.80
C ASP A 286 -39.64 -11.05 -19.27
N LEU A 287 -39.69 -9.89 -19.93
CA LEU A 287 -38.51 -9.12 -20.29
C LEU A 287 -37.74 -8.63 -19.06
N TYR A 288 -38.43 -8.07 -18.07
CA TYR A 288 -37.85 -7.64 -16.81
C TYR A 288 -37.13 -8.80 -16.11
N ASN A 289 -37.81 -9.95 -15.97
CA ASN A 289 -37.25 -11.15 -15.37
C ASN A 289 -36.02 -11.66 -16.13
N LYS A 290 -36.01 -11.57 -17.45
CA LYS A 290 -34.85 -11.92 -18.27
C LYS A 290 -33.64 -11.01 -17.98
N CYS A 291 -33.85 -9.70 -17.89
CA CYS A 291 -32.80 -8.73 -17.55
C CYS A 291 -32.25 -8.99 -16.14
N ILE A 292 -33.12 -9.19 -15.15
CA ILE A 292 -32.71 -9.52 -13.77
C ILE A 292 -31.96 -10.86 -13.71
N SER A 293 -32.41 -11.87 -14.44
CA SER A 293 -31.72 -13.17 -14.50
C SER A 293 -30.33 -13.05 -15.12
N PHE A 294 -30.18 -12.27 -16.21
CA PHE A 294 -28.88 -11.98 -16.79
C PHE A 294 -27.95 -11.29 -15.80
N TYR A 295 -28.44 -10.26 -15.10
CA TYR A 295 -27.67 -9.58 -14.06
C TYR A 295 -27.24 -10.57 -12.95
N ASN A 296 -28.18 -11.30 -12.36
CA ASN A 296 -27.89 -12.21 -11.25
C ASN A 296 -26.95 -13.38 -11.63
N THR A 297 -26.91 -13.77 -12.90
CA THR A 297 -26.08 -14.90 -13.35
C THR A 297 -24.78 -14.42 -13.98
N GLN A 298 -24.85 -13.70 -15.09
CA GLN A 298 -23.67 -13.31 -15.86
C GLN A 298 -22.87 -12.21 -15.16
N ASN A 299 -23.53 -11.19 -14.58
CA ASN A 299 -22.81 -10.16 -13.84
C ASN A 299 -22.07 -10.77 -12.64
N GLN A 300 -22.76 -11.60 -11.85
CA GLN A 300 -22.13 -12.27 -10.70
C GLN A 300 -20.93 -13.13 -11.11
N LYS A 301 -21.04 -13.85 -12.23
CA LYS A 301 -19.94 -14.65 -12.77
C LYS A 301 -18.72 -13.79 -13.11
N VAL A 302 -18.91 -12.66 -13.80
CA VAL A 302 -17.77 -11.80 -14.18
C VAL A 302 -17.20 -11.04 -12.97
N VAL A 303 -18.02 -10.67 -11.99
CA VAL A 303 -17.56 -10.10 -10.71
C VAL A 303 -16.70 -11.11 -9.95
N ASN A 304 -17.15 -12.36 -9.84
CA ASN A 304 -16.38 -13.41 -9.18
C ASN A 304 -15.06 -13.68 -9.91
N ALA A 305 -15.06 -13.69 -11.24
CA ALA A 305 -13.85 -13.87 -12.04
C ALA A 305 -12.84 -12.73 -11.83
N TYR A 306 -13.30 -11.48 -11.78
CA TYR A 306 -12.47 -10.32 -11.45
C TYR A 306 -11.85 -10.42 -10.06
N ASN A 307 -12.67 -10.69 -9.04
CA ASN A 307 -12.21 -10.82 -7.66
C ASN A 307 -11.20 -11.96 -7.50
N GLN A 308 -11.47 -13.12 -8.11
CA GLN A 308 -10.56 -14.25 -8.09
C GLN A 308 -9.24 -13.93 -8.80
N ALA A 309 -9.29 -13.31 -9.99
CA ALA A 309 -8.08 -12.95 -10.72
C ALA A 309 -7.22 -11.95 -9.93
N GLY A 310 -7.84 -10.96 -9.29
CA GLY A 310 -7.15 -10.02 -8.40
C GLY A 310 -6.52 -10.70 -7.19
N SER A 311 -7.27 -11.56 -6.50
CA SER A 311 -6.74 -12.33 -5.37
C SER A 311 -5.58 -13.25 -5.77
N THR A 312 -5.71 -13.96 -6.90
CA THR A 312 -4.64 -14.83 -7.42
C THR A 312 -3.41 -14.02 -7.79
N PHE A 313 -3.59 -12.86 -8.43
CA PHE A 313 -2.49 -11.96 -8.78
C PHE A 313 -1.74 -11.49 -7.54
N MET A 314 -2.45 -10.99 -6.52
CA MET A 314 -1.83 -10.57 -5.26
C MET A 314 -1.12 -11.72 -4.53
N ALA A 315 -1.73 -12.90 -4.45
CA ALA A 315 -1.12 -14.06 -3.80
C ALA A 315 0.16 -14.54 -4.52
N THR A 316 0.18 -14.41 -5.85
CA THR A 316 1.30 -14.86 -6.70
C THR A 316 2.52 -13.95 -6.54
N TYR A 317 2.32 -12.62 -6.47
CA TYR A 317 3.42 -11.65 -6.47
C TYR A 317 3.65 -10.94 -5.13
N VAL A 318 2.77 -11.11 -4.14
CA VAL A 318 2.96 -10.59 -2.78
C VAL A 318 2.77 -11.73 -1.78
N PRO A 319 3.73 -12.67 -1.67
CA PRO A 319 3.58 -13.77 -0.75
C PRO A 319 3.55 -13.27 0.70
N VAL A 320 2.80 -13.98 1.55
CA VAL A 320 2.70 -13.67 2.98
C VAL A 320 4.09 -13.81 3.61
N PHE A 321 4.54 -12.75 4.26
CA PHE A 321 5.78 -12.77 5.02
C PHE A 321 5.45 -13.21 6.46
N ASN A 322 5.58 -14.51 6.70
CA ASN A 322 5.58 -15.10 8.04
C ASN A 322 7.04 -15.38 8.42
N ASP A 323 7.47 -14.92 9.60
CA ASP A 323 8.78 -15.28 10.14
C ASP A 323 8.84 -16.74 10.59
#